data_AF-A0A941EYT6-F1
#
_entry.id   AF-A0A941EYT6-F1
#
_cell.length_a   1.000
_cell.length_b   1.000
_cell.length_c   1.000
_cell.angle_alpha   90.00
_cell.angle_beta   90.00
_cell.angle_gamma   90.00
#
_symmetry.space_group_name_H-M   'P 1'
#
loop_
_entity.id
_entity.type
_entity.pdbx_description
1 polymer ?
#
loop_
_entity_poly.entity_id
_entity_poly.type
_entity_poly.pdbx_seq_one_letter_code
_entity_poly.pdbx_strand_id
1 'polypeptide(L)'
;MKNYYLLLIMLLSTWTVFAQSSDKPLLEYTLEETYDDASGEYKTTAKTVWYYDANNVLTHTIKYLWDEELNDWVNYGKTAFTYDDENNIVLKLSLAWEVTNSTWTSYQKNEWAYSNGKKTLDASYTWDAERNDWKGSFKNEWGYDANSNKTLQAAYTWNNEKNIWKGLHKYVTEYDTQNRKLSKEEHQWDTDNDVWIEYNRITHTYTDNSLESSKTYYTWDNNQWLETNKYEYSYNENKLKTSEIYYTWNNVDWLGQTKNEYSYNSNGDITLHLVYNWDVTTSNWKNGSKKEYLYDANGNNIQMSEYNYHMDVWVNTSKTESTFNSDNKVELTNIYTWSNDSWINNQKEEYTYENNYLTKHKISHKWDVDNSVWKNYYKSSESYNTYGLGTAYEDYWWNTEQQVWKGNSKNERDYYADGRTILLINYTWDATTLQWIGSSKSVSDFHKGNIYSLSEYYTWDYNLSTWSGMMKVEFQFNSYDQYSTTFDYKWAANHWAPFLRYTYYYEGIGTDINTAHEPVIQVYPNPASSFISIKGIDNSQPVALELINLSGGTSIRLQPNKLSNIPVGQYAKGLYLLKITYNNKTATQKILIQ
;
A
#
# COMPACT_ATOMS: atom_id res chain seq x y z
N MET A 1 21.83 30.37 2.20
CA MET A 1 22.20 28.94 2.11
C MET A 1 21.77 28.24 3.39
N LYS A 2 20.47 27.95 3.50
CA LYS A 2 19.90 27.02 4.49
C LYS A 2 19.38 25.85 3.67
N ASN A 3 20.17 24.79 3.60
CA ASN A 3 19.90 23.62 2.78
C ASN A 3 18.70 22.85 3.33
N TYR A 4 17.71 22.64 2.45
CA TYR A 4 17.07 21.36 2.19
C TYR A 4 17.32 20.25 3.22
N TYR A 5 16.46 20.19 4.24
CA TYR A 5 15.96 18.94 4.79
C TYR A 5 14.48 18.85 4.44
N LEU A 6 14.25 18.66 3.15
CA LEU A 6 13.01 18.14 2.57
C LEU A 6 13.29 16.65 2.38
N LEU A 7 12.96 15.83 3.38
CA LEU A 7 13.03 14.37 3.27
C LEU A 7 12.05 13.73 4.26
N LEU A 8 10.97 13.20 3.68
CA LEU A 8 10.04 12.22 4.23
C LEU A 8 9.48 12.45 5.64
N ILE A 9 8.45 13.29 5.72
CA ILE A 9 7.28 12.97 6.56
C ILE A 9 6.05 13.11 5.65
N MET A 10 5.87 12.12 4.78
CA MET A 10 4.54 11.77 4.30
C MET A 10 4.19 10.43 4.95
N LEU A 11 2.92 10.31 5.36
CA LEU A 11 2.28 9.17 6.04
C LEU A 11 2.45 9.24 7.57
N LEU A 12 1.67 10.02 8.31
CA LEU A 12 0.21 9.97 8.36
C LEU A 12 -0.40 11.36 8.16
N SER A 13 -0.62 11.77 6.91
CA SER A 13 -1.88 12.47 6.67
C SER A 13 -2.96 11.51 7.14
N THR A 14 -3.80 11.94 8.08
CA THR A 14 -4.96 11.22 8.60
C THR A 14 -5.87 10.79 7.44
N TRP A 15 -5.53 9.67 6.78
CA TRP A 15 -6.43 8.92 5.92
C TRP A 15 -7.14 7.92 6.80
N THR A 16 -8.16 8.39 7.48
CA THR A 16 -9.29 7.55 7.81
C THR A 16 -10.45 8.05 6.98
N VAL A 17 -10.89 7.20 6.06
CA VAL A 17 -12.21 7.30 5.42
C VAL A 17 -13.23 7.37 6.55
N PHE A 18 -13.74 8.57 6.84
CA PHE A 18 -14.88 8.74 7.72
C PHE A 18 -16.14 8.36 6.95
N ALA A 19 -16.32 7.07 6.72
CA ALA A 19 -17.65 6.48 6.80
C ALA A 19 -17.82 6.08 8.27
N GLN A 20 -17.99 7.08 9.14
CA GLN A 20 -18.32 6.81 10.54
C GLN A 20 -19.78 6.37 10.57
N SER A 21 -20.01 5.14 11.05
CA SER A 21 -21.36 4.75 11.49
C SER A 21 -21.84 5.76 12.54
N SER A 22 -23.14 6.06 12.57
CA SER A 22 -23.78 7.02 13.49
C SER A 22 -23.45 6.85 14.98
N ASP A 23 -22.87 5.71 15.36
CA ASP A 23 -22.66 5.30 16.74
C ASP A 23 -21.23 5.56 17.26
N LYS A 24 -20.35 6.16 16.45
CA LYS A 24 -18.98 6.53 16.89
C LYS A 24 -18.87 8.02 17.16
N PRO A 25 -18.18 8.43 18.25
CA PRO A 25 -18.03 9.84 18.57
C PRO A 25 -17.11 10.56 17.57
N LEU A 26 -17.44 11.81 17.30
CA LEU A 26 -16.74 12.69 16.36
C LEU A 26 -15.46 13.23 16.98
N LEU A 27 -14.40 13.40 16.18
CA LEU A 27 -13.14 13.97 16.64
C LEU A 27 -13.29 15.49 16.73
N GLU A 28 -13.16 16.11 17.90
CA GLU A 28 -13.29 17.56 18.07
C GLU A 28 -11.96 18.28 17.84
N TYR A 29 -10.88 17.79 18.46
CA TYR A 29 -9.56 18.33 18.28
C TYR A 29 -8.45 17.31 18.54
N THR A 30 -7.28 17.60 17.98
CA THR A 30 -6.04 16.86 18.23
C THR A 30 -5.00 17.83 18.77
N LEU A 31 -4.34 17.47 19.86
CA LEU A 31 -3.16 18.16 20.34
C LEU A 31 -1.92 17.46 19.82
N GLU A 32 -0.96 18.23 19.32
CA GLU A 32 0.39 17.80 18.96
C GLU A 32 1.34 18.35 20.01
N GLU A 33 2.14 17.47 20.60
CA GLU A 33 3.04 17.81 21.68
C GLU A 33 4.44 17.31 21.33
N THR A 34 5.43 18.19 21.46
CA THR A 34 6.83 17.86 21.23
C THR A 34 7.50 17.51 22.55
N TYR A 35 8.28 16.44 22.54
CA TYR A 35 9.06 16.03 23.70
C TYR A 35 10.24 16.99 23.91
N ASP A 36 10.34 17.55 25.12
CA ASP A 36 11.44 18.41 25.52
C ASP A 36 12.47 17.62 26.33
N ASP A 37 13.61 17.33 25.69
CA ASP A 37 14.71 16.56 26.28
C ASP A 37 15.26 17.18 27.58
N ALA A 38 15.11 18.49 27.80
CA ALA A 38 15.63 19.17 28.99
C ALA A 38 14.74 19.00 30.23
N SER A 39 13.42 19.00 30.04
CA SER A 39 12.44 18.83 31.13
C SER A 39 12.00 17.39 31.30
N GLY A 40 12.13 16.55 30.26
CA GLY A 40 11.60 15.19 30.24
C GLY A 40 10.08 15.13 30.08
N GLU A 41 9.46 16.24 29.66
CA GLU A 41 8.01 16.39 29.53
C GLU A 41 7.61 16.71 28.08
N TYR A 42 6.35 16.41 27.76
CA TYR A 42 5.75 16.82 26.49
C TYR A 42 5.18 18.22 26.61
N LYS A 43 5.50 19.08 25.64
CA LYS A 43 4.96 20.44 25.54
C LYS A 43 4.05 20.54 24.34
N THR A 44 2.86 21.09 24.52
CA THR A 44 1.92 21.30 23.43
C THR A 44 2.43 22.37 22.48
N THR A 45 2.56 22.03 21.20
CA THR A 45 3.14 22.89 20.17
C THR A 45 2.16 23.18 19.03
N ALA A 46 1.21 22.28 18.77
CA ALA A 46 0.15 22.53 17.80
C ALA A 46 -1.21 21.97 18.26
N LYS A 47 -2.29 22.52 17.70
CA LYS A 47 -3.65 22.03 17.89
C LYS A 47 -4.39 22.04 16.55
N THR A 48 -5.07 20.95 16.21
CA THR A 48 -5.98 20.91 15.06
C THR A 48 -7.41 20.76 15.55
N VAL A 49 -8.30 21.67 15.15
CA VAL A 49 -9.73 21.63 15.51
C VAL A 49 -10.54 21.21 14.27
N TRP A 50 -11.51 20.34 14.47
CA TRP A 50 -12.37 19.78 13.43
C TRP A 50 -13.77 20.35 13.58
N TYR A 51 -14.37 20.75 12.45
CA TYR A 51 -15.67 21.41 12.44
C TYR A 51 -16.64 20.65 11.55
N TYR A 52 -17.82 20.37 12.08
CA TYR A 52 -18.88 19.61 11.40
C TYR A 52 -20.10 20.49 11.17
N ASP A 53 -20.92 20.15 10.18
CA ASP A 53 -22.23 20.76 9.97
C ASP A 53 -23.29 20.14 10.91
N ALA A 54 -24.55 20.59 10.78
CA ALA A 54 -25.67 20.09 11.59
C ALA A 54 -26.00 18.60 11.35
N ASN A 55 -25.45 17.99 10.30
CA ASN A 55 -25.61 16.58 9.95
C ASN A 55 -24.36 15.75 10.29
N ASN A 56 -23.42 16.31 11.07
CA ASN A 56 -22.16 15.67 11.46
C ASN A 56 -21.20 15.39 10.29
N VAL A 57 -21.33 16.13 9.18
CA VAL A 57 -20.40 16.05 8.04
C VAL A 57 -19.24 17.03 8.26
N LEU A 58 -18.00 16.58 8.08
CA LEU A 58 -16.79 17.39 8.27
C LEU A 58 -16.75 18.55 7.26
N THR A 59 -16.82 19.79 7.72
CA THR A 59 -16.77 20.97 6.82
C THR A 59 -15.36 21.48 6.63
N HIS A 60 -14.58 21.59 7.71
CA HIS A 60 -13.22 22.08 7.67
C HIS A 60 -12.44 21.74 8.94
N THR A 61 -11.12 21.86 8.84
CA THR A 61 -10.20 21.84 9.98
C THR A 61 -9.39 23.12 10.04
N ILE A 62 -9.00 23.53 11.24
CA ILE A 62 -8.07 24.64 11.46
C ILE A 62 -6.93 24.14 12.34
N LYS A 63 -5.70 24.25 11.84
CA LYS A 63 -4.47 24.00 12.59
C LYS A 63 -3.94 25.31 13.15
N TYR A 64 -3.61 25.29 14.43
CA TYR A 64 -2.99 26.35 15.20
C TYR A 64 -1.60 25.90 15.67
N LEU A 65 -0.67 26.84 15.76
CA LEU A 65 0.60 26.67 16.46
C LEU A 65 0.58 27.47 17.77
N TRP A 66 1.21 26.93 18.80
CA TRP A 66 1.40 27.65 20.05
C TRP A 66 2.53 28.67 19.89
N ASP A 67 2.25 29.94 20.19
CA ASP A 67 3.24 31.01 20.20
C ASP A 67 3.62 31.30 21.66
N GLU A 68 4.87 30.99 22.04
CA GLU A 68 5.35 31.17 23.40
C GLU A 68 5.49 32.64 23.80
N GLU A 69 5.78 33.55 22.85
CA GLU A 69 5.95 34.97 23.14
C GLU A 69 4.61 35.65 23.41
N LEU A 70 3.59 35.26 22.64
CA LEU A 70 2.22 35.76 22.82
C LEU A 70 1.46 34.99 23.90
N ASN A 71 1.93 33.79 24.27
CA ASN A 71 1.24 32.86 25.15
C ASN A 71 -0.19 32.58 24.67
N ASP A 72 -0.34 32.39 23.36
CA ASP A 72 -1.61 32.19 22.69
C ASP A 72 -1.48 31.30 21.43
N TRP A 73 -2.62 30.80 20.96
CA TRP A 73 -2.72 30.00 19.74
C TRP A 73 -2.81 30.88 18.49
N VAL A 74 -1.88 30.69 17.55
CA VAL A 74 -1.87 31.41 16.28
C VAL A 74 -2.29 30.50 15.14
N ASN A 75 -3.09 31.02 14.21
CA ASN A 75 -3.49 30.30 13.01
C ASN A 75 -2.27 29.83 12.20
N TYR A 76 -2.38 28.64 11.61
CA TYR A 76 -1.33 28.09 10.76
C TYR A 76 -1.86 27.57 9.44
N GLY A 77 -2.89 26.72 9.49
CA GLY A 77 -3.44 26.07 8.30
C GLY A 77 -4.95 25.91 8.41
N LYS A 78 -5.65 25.96 7.27
CA LYS A 78 -7.08 25.63 7.18
C LYS A 78 -7.30 24.67 6.03
N THR A 79 -8.04 23.60 6.26
CA THR A 79 -8.46 22.68 5.20
C THR A 79 -9.98 22.66 5.14
N ALA A 80 -10.58 22.98 3.99
CA ALA A 80 -12.02 22.97 3.78
C ALA A 80 -12.43 21.86 2.80
N PHE A 81 -13.60 21.28 3.02
CA PHE A 81 -14.16 20.19 2.23
C PHE A 81 -15.53 20.57 1.68
N THR A 82 -15.83 20.13 0.46
CA THR A 82 -17.19 20.18 -0.09
C THR A 82 -17.59 18.80 -0.58
N TYR A 83 -18.89 18.54 -0.58
CA TYR A 83 -19.47 17.22 -0.84
C TYR A 83 -20.52 17.29 -1.94
N ASP A 84 -20.73 16.17 -2.63
CA ASP A 84 -21.91 15.96 -3.46
C ASP A 84 -23.13 15.49 -2.62
N ASP A 85 -24.27 15.30 -3.28
CA ASP A 85 -25.51 14.85 -2.63
C ASP A 85 -25.43 13.42 -2.06
N GLU A 86 -24.39 12.64 -2.42
CA GLU A 86 -24.11 11.30 -1.92
C GLU A 86 -23.06 11.30 -0.77
N ASN A 87 -22.65 12.48 -0.29
CA ASN A 87 -21.59 12.69 0.71
C ASN A 87 -20.18 12.24 0.29
N ASN A 88 -19.89 12.17 -1.01
CA ASN A 88 -18.52 12.04 -1.48
C ASN A 88 -17.82 13.41 -1.48
N ILE A 89 -16.55 13.46 -1.06
CA ILE A 89 -15.76 14.70 -1.10
C ILE A 89 -15.47 15.07 -2.56
N VAL A 90 -15.95 16.21 -3.04
CA VAL A 90 -15.70 16.72 -4.40
C VAL A 90 -14.66 17.83 -4.46
N LEU A 91 -14.35 18.47 -3.33
CA LEU A 91 -13.27 19.45 -3.21
C LEU A 91 -12.60 19.31 -1.85
N LYS A 92 -11.27 19.39 -1.85
CA LYS A 92 -10.45 19.67 -0.66
C LYS A 92 -9.60 20.90 -0.97
N LEU A 93 -9.76 21.96 -0.19
CA LEU A 93 -8.99 23.20 -0.33
C LEU A 93 -8.15 23.43 0.92
N SER A 94 -6.83 23.51 0.75
CA SER A 94 -5.88 23.82 1.80
C SER A 94 -5.41 25.27 1.67
N LEU A 95 -5.44 26.00 2.78
CA LEU A 95 -5.02 27.39 2.92
C LEU A 95 -3.93 27.48 4.00
N ALA A 96 -2.95 28.36 3.77
CA ALA A 96 -1.93 28.72 4.74
C ALA A 96 -2.25 30.08 5.38
N TRP A 97 -1.88 30.27 6.65
CA TRP A 97 -2.05 31.54 7.32
C TRP A 97 -0.86 32.47 7.03
N GLU A 98 -1.14 33.65 6.47
CA GLU A 98 -0.14 34.70 6.29
C GLU A 98 -0.17 35.65 7.49
N VAL A 99 0.89 35.59 8.30
CA VAL A 99 0.98 36.32 9.58
C VAL A 99 1.03 37.83 9.35
N THR A 100 1.77 38.28 8.32
CA THR A 100 2.02 39.72 8.09
C THR A 100 0.74 40.53 7.89
N ASN A 101 -0.24 39.95 7.20
CA ASN A 101 -1.49 40.61 6.86
C ASN A 101 -2.71 40.01 7.59
N SER A 102 -2.51 38.96 8.41
CA SER A 102 -3.59 38.22 9.09
C SER A 102 -4.66 37.70 8.12
N THR A 103 -4.23 37.12 7.01
CA THR A 103 -5.10 36.62 5.94
C THR A 103 -4.77 35.18 5.57
N TRP A 104 -5.79 34.42 5.16
CA TRP A 104 -5.60 33.09 4.56
C TRP A 104 -5.17 33.20 3.10
N THR A 105 -4.17 32.42 2.71
CA THR A 105 -3.67 32.32 1.33
C THR A 105 -3.85 30.90 0.81
N SER A 106 -4.15 30.76 -0.48
CA SER A 106 -4.26 29.45 -1.13
C SER A 106 -2.95 28.68 -1.07
N TYR A 107 -3.03 27.37 -0.84
CA TYR A 107 -1.85 26.49 -0.82
C TYR A 107 -1.99 25.34 -1.82
N GLN A 108 -3.02 24.51 -1.66
CA GLN A 108 -3.27 23.34 -2.52
C GLN A 108 -4.78 23.10 -2.65
N LYS A 109 -5.21 22.50 -3.76
CA LYS A 109 -6.56 21.97 -3.87
C LYS A 109 -6.60 20.62 -4.59
N ASN A 110 -7.56 19.80 -4.23
CA ASN A 110 -7.92 18.58 -4.92
C ASN A 110 -9.38 18.61 -5.31
N GLU A 111 -9.67 18.19 -6.54
CA GLU A 111 -11.02 18.13 -7.11
C GLU A 111 -11.34 16.69 -7.51
N TRP A 112 -12.53 16.24 -7.12
CA TRP A 112 -13.05 14.93 -7.46
C TRP A 112 -14.47 15.06 -7.99
N ALA A 113 -14.85 14.13 -8.86
CA ALA A 113 -16.22 13.97 -9.31
C ALA A 113 -16.58 12.49 -9.26
N TYR A 114 -17.85 12.20 -9.06
CA TYR A 114 -18.37 10.85 -8.92
C TYR A 114 -19.62 10.66 -9.79
N SER A 115 -19.84 9.42 -10.22
CA SER A 115 -21.08 8.98 -10.84
C SER A 115 -21.37 7.57 -10.36
N ASN A 116 -22.55 7.34 -9.78
CA ASN A 116 -22.95 6.05 -9.20
C ASN A 116 -21.91 5.51 -8.20
N GLY A 117 -21.46 6.34 -7.25
CA GLY A 117 -20.44 5.98 -6.26
C GLY A 117 -19.01 5.72 -6.79
N LYS A 118 -18.75 5.95 -8.09
CA LYS A 118 -17.43 5.76 -8.71
C LYS A 118 -16.81 7.09 -9.11
N LYS A 119 -15.53 7.26 -8.81
CA LYS A 119 -14.77 8.45 -9.17
C LYS A 119 -14.62 8.58 -10.70
N THR A 120 -15.03 9.70 -11.26
CA THR A 120 -14.91 10.08 -12.69
C THR A 120 -13.87 11.16 -12.93
N LEU A 121 -13.41 11.87 -11.89
CA LEU A 121 -12.34 12.87 -11.93
C LEU A 121 -11.46 12.78 -10.67
N ASP A 122 -10.15 12.93 -10.84
CA ASP A 122 -9.18 13.18 -9.76
C ASP A 122 -8.15 14.20 -10.24
N ALA A 123 -8.21 15.42 -9.73
CA ALA A 123 -7.29 16.48 -10.09
C ALA A 123 -6.64 17.08 -8.84
N SER A 124 -5.35 17.39 -8.96
CA SER A 124 -4.56 18.00 -7.90
C SER A 124 -3.87 19.26 -8.41
N TYR A 125 -3.87 20.30 -7.58
CA TYR A 125 -3.34 21.61 -7.91
C TYR A 125 -2.54 22.17 -6.73
N THR A 126 -1.51 22.94 -7.06
CA THR A 126 -0.73 23.75 -6.11
C THR A 126 -0.87 25.21 -6.50
N TRP A 127 -0.92 26.09 -5.50
CA TRP A 127 -1.04 27.52 -5.74
C TRP A 127 0.26 28.13 -6.29
N ASP A 128 0.18 28.87 -7.40
CA ASP A 128 1.27 29.69 -7.93
C ASP A 128 1.02 31.15 -7.53
N ALA A 129 1.72 31.59 -6.49
CA ALA A 129 1.56 32.94 -5.95
C ALA A 129 2.08 34.04 -6.90
N GLU A 130 3.03 33.74 -7.79
CA GLU A 130 3.55 34.72 -8.76
C GLU A 130 2.52 35.01 -9.85
N ARG A 131 1.76 33.99 -10.25
CA ARG A 131 0.68 34.11 -11.25
C ARG A 131 -0.68 34.42 -10.64
N ASN A 132 -0.82 34.29 -9.33
CA ASN A 132 -2.09 34.36 -8.61
C ASN A 132 -3.13 33.39 -9.22
N ASP A 133 -2.67 32.16 -9.53
CA ASP A 133 -3.48 31.13 -10.18
C ASP A 133 -3.08 29.70 -9.72
N TRP A 134 -3.94 28.72 -10.00
CA TRP A 134 -3.69 27.32 -9.71
C TRP A 134 -2.86 26.64 -10.79
N LYS A 135 -1.79 25.99 -10.35
CA LYS A 135 -0.93 25.14 -11.17
C LYS A 135 -1.30 23.67 -10.97
N GLY A 136 -1.67 22.99 -12.05
CA GLY A 136 -1.97 21.56 -12.00
C GLY A 136 -0.75 20.71 -11.60
N SER A 137 -0.99 19.58 -10.95
CA SER A 137 0.01 18.57 -10.62
C SER A 137 -0.25 17.28 -11.41
N PHE A 138 -1.46 16.72 -11.27
CA PHE A 138 -1.95 15.63 -12.09
C PHE A 138 -3.47 15.75 -12.25
N LYS A 139 -4.01 15.15 -13.32
CA LYS A 139 -5.44 14.97 -13.52
C LYS A 139 -5.72 13.61 -14.14
N ASN A 140 -6.72 12.91 -13.60
CA ASN A 140 -7.23 11.65 -14.14
C ASN A 140 -8.73 11.75 -14.37
N GLU A 141 -9.21 11.16 -15.47
CA GLU A 141 -10.62 11.13 -15.86
C GLU A 141 -11.01 9.69 -16.17
N TRP A 142 -12.20 9.29 -15.71
CA TRP A 142 -12.76 7.95 -15.95
C TRP A 142 -14.23 8.01 -16.38
N GLY A 143 -14.60 7.11 -17.27
CA GLY A 143 -15.99 6.86 -17.67
C GLY A 143 -16.36 5.40 -17.40
N TYR A 144 -17.63 5.16 -17.13
CA TYR A 144 -18.15 3.83 -16.86
C TYR A 144 -19.45 3.57 -17.63
N ASP A 145 -19.67 2.32 -18.04
CA ASP A 145 -20.97 1.87 -18.55
C ASP A 145 -21.93 1.49 -17.40
N ALA A 146 -23.16 1.10 -17.76
CA ALA A 146 -24.17 0.66 -16.80
C ALA A 146 -23.77 -0.60 -16.01
N ASN A 147 -22.91 -1.44 -16.57
CA ASN A 147 -22.37 -2.64 -15.92
C ASN A 147 -21.09 -2.36 -15.14
N SER A 148 -20.77 -1.08 -14.92
CA SER A 148 -19.65 -0.68 -14.08
C SER A 148 -18.26 -0.97 -14.68
N ASN A 149 -18.18 -1.30 -15.98
CA ASN A 149 -16.92 -1.42 -16.72
C ASN A 149 -16.36 -0.05 -17.07
N LYS A 150 -15.03 0.09 -17.10
CA LYS A 150 -14.36 1.36 -17.46
C LYS A 150 -14.41 1.58 -18.98
N THR A 151 -15.17 2.56 -19.43
CA THR A 151 -15.28 2.94 -20.85
C THR A 151 -14.32 4.05 -21.27
N LEU A 152 -13.82 4.84 -20.31
CA LEU A 152 -12.81 5.87 -20.53
C LEU A 152 -11.77 5.84 -19.40
N GLN A 153 -10.51 6.04 -19.76
CA GLN A 153 -9.43 6.35 -18.84
C GLN A 153 -8.50 7.35 -19.52
N ALA A 154 -8.38 8.57 -18.96
CA ALA A 154 -7.42 9.56 -19.43
C ALA A 154 -6.60 10.11 -18.27
N ALA A 155 -5.30 10.30 -18.48
CA ALA A 155 -4.39 10.87 -17.51
C ALA A 155 -3.64 12.05 -18.13
N TYR A 156 -3.39 13.07 -17.31
CA TYR A 156 -2.74 14.31 -17.72
C TYR A 156 -1.69 14.71 -16.68
N THR A 157 -0.64 15.35 -17.18
CA THR A 157 0.36 16.07 -16.41
C THR A 157 0.30 17.56 -16.74
N TRP A 158 0.91 18.41 -15.92
CA TRP A 158 0.93 19.85 -16.17
C TRP A 158 2.13 20.25 -17.04
N ASN A 159 1.88 21.00 -18.12
CA ASN A 159 2.92 21.65 -18.89
C ASN A 159 3.21 23.03 -18.28
N ASN A 160 4.38 23.19 -17.66
CA ASN A 160 4.80 24.42 -16.99
C ASN A 160 5.07 25.60 -17.93
N GLU A 161 5.48 25.33 -19.17
CA GLU A 161 5.82 26.38 -20.14
C GLU A 161 4.56 27.01 -20.72
N LYS A 162 3.59 26.17 -21.09
CA LYS A 162 2.31 26.58 -21.68
C LYS A 162 1.21 26.87 -20.64
N ASN A 163 1.38 26.43 -19.38
CA ASN A 163 0.38 26.49 -18.31
C ASN A 163 -0.95 25.81 -18.68
N ILE A 164 -0.87 24.62 -19.27
CA ILE A 164 -2.02 23.82 -19.66
C ILE A 164 -1.81 22.35 -19.26
N TRP A 165 -2.90 21.57 -19.21
CA TRP A 165 -2.81 20.12 -19.10
C TRP A 165 -2.26 19.50 -20.38
N LYS A 166 -1.30 18.59 -20.24
CA LYS A 166 -0.74 17.75 -21.28
C LYS A 166 -1.15 16.30 -21.03
N GLY A 167 -1.73 15.64 -22.03
CA GLY A 167 -2.08 14.23 -21.97
C GLY A 167 -0.88 13.30 -21.80
N LEU A 168 -1.04 12.25 -20.98
CA LEU A 168 -0.09 11.16 -20.80
C LEU A 168 -0.53 9.88 -21.51
N HIS A 169 -1.75 9.42 -21.21
CA HIS A 169 -2.42 8.34 -21.95
C HIS A 169 -3.93 8.54 -21.94
N LYS A 170 -4.61 8.07 -22.98
CA LYS A 170 -6.08 8.00 -23.04
C LYS A 170 -6.52 6.70 -23.71
N TYR A 171 -7.47 6.02 -23.07
CA TYR A 171 -8.08 4.79 -23.53
C TYR A 171 -9.60 4.92 -23.57
N VAL A 172 -10.21 4.44 -24.65
CA VAL A 172 -11.66 4.25 -24.77
C VAL A 172 -11.92 2.77 -24.96
N THR A 173 -12.86 2.19 -24.24
CA THR A 173 -13.15 0.74 -24.28
C THR A 173 -14.62 0.49 -24.38
N GLU A 174 -15.01 -0.41 -25.28
CA GLU A 174 -16.39 -0.85 -25.46
C GLU A 174 -16.54 -2.28 -25.00
N TYR A 175 -17.73 -2.58 -24.47
CA TYR A 175 -18.08 -3.89 -23.94
C TYR A 175 -19.38 -4.37 -24.55
N ASP A 176 -19.52 -5.68 -24.68
CA ASP A 176 -20.80 -6.29 -25.02
C ASP A 176 -21.70 -6.45 -23.79
N THR A 177 -22.92 -6.96 -24.02
CA THR A 177 -23.91 -7.19 -22.96
C THR A 177 -23.48 -8.26 -21.93
N GLN A 178 -22.41 -9.01 -22.19
CA GLN A 178 -21.83 -10.00 -21.28
C GLN A 178 -20.57 -9.46 -20.57
N ASN A 179 -20.28 -8.16 -20.65
CA ASN A 179 -19.11 -7.50 -20.07
C ASN A 179 -17.77 -7.94 -20.66
N ARG A 180 -17.78 -8.49 -21.88
CA ARG A 180 -16.56 -8.83 -22.62
C ARG A 180 -16.16 -7.64 -23.48
N LYS A 181 -14.85 -7.39 -23.64
CA LYS A 181 -14.36 -6.23 -24.40
C LYS A 181 -14.62 -6.44 -25.88
N LEU A 182 -15.28 -5.49 -26.55
CA LEU A 182 -15.44 -5.50 -28.00
C LEU A 182 -14.31 -4.74 -28.69
N SER A 183 -13.95 -3.58 -28.14
CA SER A 183 -12.90 -2.73 -28.69
C SER A 183 -12.14 -2.00 -27.58
N LYS A 184 -10.87 -1.67 -27.87
CA LYS A 184 -10.07 -0.73 -27.07
C LYS A 184 -9.32 0.19 -28.02
N GLU A 185 -9.52 1.49 -27.86
CA GLU A 185 -8.84 2.55 -28.59
C GLU A 185 -7.86 3.26 -27.68
N GLU A 186 -6.66 3.49 -28.17
CA GLU A 186 -5.58 4.22 -27.53
C GLU A 186 -5.34 5.50 -28.32
N HIS A 187 -5.22 6.61 -27.59
CA HIS A 187 -4.98 7.92 -28.16
C HIS A 187 -3.62 8.44 -27.68
N GLN A 188 -2.95 9.20 -28.54
CA GLN A 188 -1.70 9.89 -28.23
C GLN A 188 -1.94 11.39 -28.13
N TRP A 189 -1.13 12.08 -27.34
CA TRP A 189 -1.23 13.52 -27.19
C TRP A 189 -0.40 14.22 -28.25
N ASP A 190 -1.04 14.98 -29.13
CA ASP A 190 -0.38 15.90 -30.05
C ASP A 190 0.07 17.15 -29.29
N THR A 191 1.38 17.31 -29.13
CA THR A 191 1.97 18.43 -28.38
C THR A 191 1.96 19.76 -29.13
N ASP A 192 1.81 19.72 -30.46
CA ASP A 192 1.83 20.93 -31.28
C ASP A 192 0.46 21.60 -31.27
N ASN A 193 -0.61 20.79 -31.28
CA ASN A 193 -1.99 21.26 -31.26
C ASN A 193 -2.69 21.13 -29.89
N ASP A 194 -2.02 20.52 -28.90
CA ASP A 194 -2.52 20.30 -27.52
C ASP A 194 -3.87 19.55 -27.48
N VAL A 195 -3.99 18.50 -28.29
CA VAL A 195 -5.20 17.66 -28.39
C VAL A 195 -4.86 16.16 -28.38
N TRP A 196 -5.83 15.33 -27.99
CA TRP A 196 -5.75 13.88 -28.19
C TRP A 196 -6.02 13.54 -29.65
N ILE A 197 -5.18 12.71 -30.25
CA ILE A 197 -5.38 12.12 -31.58
C ILE A 197 -5.39 10.59 -31.47
N GLU A 198 -6.09 9.93 -32.38
CA GLU A 198 -6.14 8.47 -32.48
C GLU A 198 -4.73 7.89 -32.72
N TYR A 199 -4.48 6.69 -32.21
CA TYR A 199 -3.18 6.03 -32.33
C TYR A 199 -3.29 4.54 -32.66
N ASN A 200 -3.84 3.75 -31.73
CA ASN A 200 -4.00 2.31 -31.91
C ASN A 200 -5.42 1.88 -31.54
N ARG A 201 -5.93 0.86 -32.22
CA ARG A 201 -7.20 0.23 -31.87
C ARG A 201 -7.04 -1.27 -31.88
N ILE A 202 -7.80 -1.92 -31.01
CA ILE A 202 -7.89 -3.37 -30.93
C ILE A 202 -9.38 -3.74 -30.92
N THR A 203 -9.77 -4.75 -31.71
CA THR A 203 -11.12 -5.32 -31.69
C THR A 203 -11.07 -6.81 -31.36
N HIS A 204 -12.10 -7.31 -30.70
CA HIS A 204 -12.20 -8.69 -30.25
C HIS A 204 -13.50 -9.34 -30.76
N THR A 205 -13.45 -10.62 -31.08
CA THR A 205 -14.64 -11.43 -31.36
C THR A 205 -14.67 -12.66 -30.44
N TYR A 206 -15.85 -13.21 -30.21
CA TYR A 206 -16.05 -14.33 -29.30
C TYR A 206 -16.87 -15.44 -29.94
N THR A 207 -16.53 -16.67 -29.59
CA THR A 207 -17.36 -17.87 -29.83
C THR A 207 -18.65 -17.82 -29.02
N ASP A 208 -19.63 -18.66 -29.38
CA ASP A 208 -20.89 -18.83 -28.65
C ASP A 208 -20.68 -19.24 -27.18
N ASN A 209 -19.57 -19.94 -26.89
CA ASN A 209 -19.16 -20.36 -25.54
C ASN A 209 -18.40 -19.28 -24.77
N SER A 210 -18.38 -18.04 -25.26
CA SER A 210 -17.71 -16.89 -24.64
C SER A 210 -16.19 -16.98 -24.53
N LEU A 211 -15.56 -17.77 -25.39
CA LEU A 211 -14.12 -17.78 -25.58
C LEU A 211 -13.74 -16.86 -26.73
N GLU A 212 -12.66 -16.09 -26.60
CA GLU A 212 -12.17 -15.16 -27.64
C GLU A 212 -11.81 -15.94 -28.91
N SER A 213 -12.47 -15.66 -30.03
CA SER A 213 -12.20 -16.33 -31.31
C SER A 213 -11.18 -15.58 -32.16
N SER A 214 -11.11 -14.25 -32.05
CA SER A 214 -10.10 -13.46 -32.74
C SER A 214 -9.84 -12.12 -32.08
N LYS A 215 -8.68 -11.55 -32.40
CA LYS A 215 -8.28 -10.20 -32.02
C LYS A 215 -7.59 -9.51 -33.20
N THR A 216 -8.05 -8.33 -33.59
CA THR A 216 -7.49 -7.54 -34.71
C THR A 216 -6.93 -6.22 -34.20
N TYR A 217 -5.74 -5.86 -34.66
CA TYR A 217 -5.06 -4.62 -34.32
C TYR A 217 -5.08 -3.66 -35.50
N TYR A 218 -5.23 -2.38 -35.19
CA TYR A 218 -5.28 -1.29 -36.14
C TYR A 218 -4.35 -0.17 -35.68
N THR A 219 -3.79 0.54 -36.64
CA THR A 219 -3.08 1.81 -36.41
C THR A 219 -3.82 2.93 -37.12
N TRP A 220 -3.75 4.13 -36.56
CA TRP A 220 -4.34 5.31 -37.18
C TRP A 220 -3.34 5.97 -38.13
N ASP A 221 -3.67 6.02 -39.41
CA ASP A 221 -2.87 6.70 -40.42
C ASP A 221 -3.78 7.37 -41.45
N ASN A 222 -3.40 8.57 -41.93
CA ASN A 222 -4.14 9.31 -42.95
C ASN A 222 -5.67 9.40 -42.72
N ASN A 223 -6.07 9.70 -41.47
CA ASN A 223 -7.47 9.81 -41.02
C ASN A 223 -8.32 8.54 -41.21
N GLN A 224 -7.70 7.36 -41.12
CA GLN A 224 -8.38 6.08 -41.18
C GLN A 224 -7.69 5.03 -40.30
N TRP A 225 -8.47 4.05 -39.84
CA TRP A 225 -7.94 2.88 -39.14
C TRP A 225 -7.45 1.85 -40.16
N LEU A 226 -6.15 1.59 -40.16
CA LEU A 226 -5.53 0.57 -40.99
C LEU A 226 -5.28 -0.69 -40.16
N GLU A 227 -5.71 -1.83 -40.66
CA GLU A 227 -5.40 -3.14 -40.08
C GLU A 227 -3.88 -3.40 -40.11
N THR A 228 -3.34 -4.00 -39.06
CA THR A 228 -1.89 -4.28 -38.95
C THR A 228 -1.60 -5.76 -38.74
N ASN A 229 -2.25 -6.37 -37.76
CA ASN A 229 -2.11 -7.79 -37.45
C ASN A 229 -3.38 -8.35 -36.80
N LYS A 230 -3.56 -9.66 -36.86
CA LYS A 230 -4.65 -10.35 -36.16
C LYS A 230 -4.21 -11.69 -35.59
N TYR A 231 -4.96 -12.14 -34.59
CA TYR A 231 -4.91 -13.47 -34.03
C TYR A 231 -6.23 -14.18 -34.21
N GLU A 232 -6.19 -15.49 -34.46
CA GLU A 232 -7.35 -16.38 -34.49
C GLU A 232 -7.13 -17.56 -33.56
N TYR A 233 -8.17 -17.95 -32.82
CA TYR A 233 -8.11 -18.97 -31.79
C TYR A 233 -9.15 -20.07 -32.02
N SER A 234 -8.81 -21.29 -31.63
CA SER A 234 -9.73 -22.44 -31.63
C SER A 234 -9.59 -23.23 -30.33
N TYR A 235 -10.65 -23.94 -29.96
CA TYR A 235 -10.75 -24.63 -28.68
C TYR A 235 -11.37 -26.02 -28.86
N ASN A 236 -11.04 -26.96 -27.96
CA ASN A 236 -11.73 -28.25 -27.87
C ASN A 236 -13.00 -28.15 -26.99
N GLU A 237 -13.71 -29.28 -26.86
CA GLU A 237 -14.94 -29.38 -26.05
C GLU A 237 -14.72 -29.06 -24.56
N ASN A 238 -13.50 -29.25 -24.06
CA ASN A 238 -13.09 -28.90 -22.69
C ASN A 238 -12.66 -27.44 -22.54
N LYS A 239 -12.88 -26.59 -23.57
CA LYS A 239 -12.50 -25.17 -23.60
C LYS A 239 -11.00 -24.91 -23.51
N LEU A 240 -10.17 -25.92 -23.80
CA LEU A 240 -8.71 -25.77 -23.91
C LEU A 240 -8.36 -25.32 -25.33
N LYS A 241 -7.42 -24.38 -25.45
CA LYS A 241 -7.01 -23.79 -26.73
C LYS A 241 -6.30 -24.83 -27.60
N THR A 242 -6.85 -25.18 -28.75
CA THR A 242 -6.24 -26.15 -29.67
C THR A 242 -5.42 -25.50 -30.77
N SER A 243 -5.70 -24.25 -31.12
CA SER A 243 -4.91 -23.51 -32.11
C SER A 243 -4.87 -22.01 -31.84
N GLU A 244 -3.75 -21.39 -32.23
CA GLU A 244 -3.53 -19.95 -32.25
C GLU A 244 -2.77 -19.57 -33.53
N ILE A 245 -3.35 -18.71 -34.35
CA ILE A 245 -2.75 -18.28 -35.61
C ILE A 245 -2.53 -16.77 -35.59
N TYR A 246 -1.31 -16.36 -35.93
CA TYR A 246 -0.92 -14.96 -36.07
C TYR A 246 -0.76 -14.58 -37.53
N TYR A 247 -1.37 -13.47 -37.92
CA TYR A 247 -1.33 -12.90 -39.28
C TYR A 247 -0.86 -11.45 -39.24
N THR A 248 -0.20 -11.01 -40.30
CA THR A 248 0.10 -9.60 -40.57
C THR A 248 -0.61 -9.14 -41.84
N TRP A 249 -0.99 -7.87 -41.88
CA TRP A 249 -1.61 -7.26 -43.05
C TRP A 249 -0.54 -6.76 -44.01
N ASN A 250 -0.62 -7.13 -45.29
CA ASN A 250 0.35 -6.70 -46.32
C ASN A 250 -0.20 -5.63 -47.29
N ASN A 251 -1.27 -4.94 -46.90
CA ASN A 251 -2.06 -4.00 -47.71
C ASN A 251 -2.98 -4.62 -48.79
N VAL A 252 -2.95 -5.95 -48.97
CA VAL A 252 -3.80 -6.64 -49.94
C VAL A 252 -4.57 -7.80 -49.29
N ASP A 253 -3.90 -8.59 -48.46
CA ASP A 253 -4.45 -9.78 -47.81
C ASP A 253 -3.76 -10.05 -46.45
N TRP A 254 -4.39 -10.90 -45.65
CA TRP A 254 -3.86 -11.40 -44.39
C TRP A 254 -2.79 -12.47 -44.65
N LEU A 255 -1.54 -12.13 -44.38
CA LEU A 255 -0.42 -13.05 -44.51
C LEU A 255 -0.20 -13.80 -43.20
N GLY A 256 -0.31 -15.13 -43.23
CA GLY A 256 0.07 -15.96 -42.09
C GLY A 256 1.51 -15.68 -41.68
N GLN A 257 1.80 -15.77 -40.39
CA GLN A 257 3.16 -15.67 -39.85
C GLN A 257 3.52 -16.92 -39.07
N THR A 258 2.73 -17.20 -38.04
CA THR A 258 2.94 -18.34 -37.14
C THR A 258 1.61 -18.99 -36.82
N LYS A 259 1.58 -20.32 -36.78
CA LYS A 259 0.44 -21.11 -36.32
C LYS A 259 0.91 -22.06 -35.23
N ASN A 260 0.23 -22.05 -34.10
CA ASN A 260 0.46 -22.96 -32.99
C ASN A 260 -0.69 -23.96 -32.90
N GLU A 261 -0.39 -25.22 -32.61
CA GLU A 261 -1.36 -26.27 -32.33
C GLU A 261 -1.01 -27.02 -31.04
N TYR A 262 -2.03 -27.37 -30.26
CA TYR A 262 -1.88 -28.00 -28.95
C TYR A 262 -2.71 -29.27 -28.85
N SER A 263 -2.08 -30.34 -28.33
CA SER A 263 -2.74 -31.59 -27.94
C SER A 263 -2.65 -31.78 -26.44
N TYR A 264 -3.63 -32.49 -25.88
CA TYR A 264 -3.79 -32.65 -24.43
C TYR A 264 -3.98 -34.12 -24.04
N ASN A 265 -3.56 -34.50 -22.84
CA ASN A 265 -3.94 -35.76 -22.21
C ASN A 265 -5.38 -35.67 -21.64
N SER A 266 -5.88 -36.75 -21.03
CA SER A 266 -7.20 -36.79 -20.40
C SER A 266 -7.35 -35.87 -19.19
N ASN A 267 -6.25 -35.46 -18.57
CA ASN A 267 -6.23 -34.57 -17.41
C ASN A 267 -6.21 -33.09 -17.83
N GLY A 268 -6.04 -32.79 -19.12
CA GLY A 268 -5.94 -31.43 -19.64
C GLY A 268 -4.52 -30.87 -19.70
N ASP A 269 -3.48 -31.69 -19.46
CA ASP A 269 -2.09 -31.28 -19.61
C ASP A 269 -1.65 -31.37 -21.07
N ILE A 270 -0.81 -30.42 -21.52
CA ILE A 270 -0.29 -30.38 -22.89
C ILE A 270 0.64 -31.57 -23.13
N THR A 271 0.38 -32.37 -24.16
CA THR A 271 1.25 -33.49 -24.58
C THR A 271 2.09 -33.15 -25.81
N LEU A 272 1.60 -32.22 -26.63
CA LEU A 272 2.27 -31.77 -27.85
C LEU A 272 1.96 -30.29 -28.09
N HIS A 273 2.99 -29.52 -28.40
CA HIS A 273 2.88 -28.16 -28.94
C HIS A 273 3.63 -28.11 -30.27
N LEU A 274 2.90 -27.88 -31.36
CA LEU A 274 3.42 -27.75 -32.72
C LEU A 274 3.43 -26.28 -33.13
N VAL A 275 4.52 -25.84 -33.75
CA VAL A 275 4.69 -24.50 -34.31
C VAL A 275 4.94 -24.62 -35.80
N TYR A 276 4.15 -23.88 -36.58
CA TYR A 276 4.26 -23.75 -38.02
C TYR A 276 4.63 -22.32 -38.38
N ASN A 277 5.46 -22.16 -39.41
CA ASN A 277 5.80 -20.89 -40.02
C ASN A 277 5.14 -20.81 -41.40
N TRP A 278 4.65 -19.63 -41.77
CA TRP A 278 4.08 -19.43 -43.10
C TRP A 278 5.17 -19.31 -44.16
N ASP A 279 5.08 -20.10 -45.22
CA ASP A 279 5.95 -19.98 -46.38
C ASP A 279 5.23 -19.19 -47.49
N VAL A 280 5.67 -17.95 -47.68
CA VAL A 280 5.14 -17.04 -48.70
C VAL A 280 5.31 -17.55 -50.13
N THR A 281 6.33 -18.38 -50.40
CA THR A 281 6.63 -18.87 -51.76
C THR A 281 5.69 -19.98 -52.18
N THR A 282 5.26 -20.81 -51.23
CA THR A 282 4.34 -21.93 -51.46
C THR A 282 2.92 -21.63 -51.01
N SER A 283 2.69 -20.48 -50.37
CA SER A 283 1.40 -20.07 -49.78
C SER A 283 0.82 -21.15 -48.87
N ASN A 284 1.67 -21.74 -48.03
CA ASN A 284 1.27 -22.83 -47.16
C ASN A 284 2.03 -22.80 -45.82
N TRP A 285 1.43 -23.39 -44.79
CA TRP A 285 2.07 -23.57 -43.48
C TRP A 285 3.12 -24.67 -43.56
N LYS A 286 4.34 -24.38 -43.11
CA LYS A 286 5.42 -25.35 -42.95
C LYS A 286 5.72 -25.58 -41.48
N ASN A 287 6.10 -26.79 -41.14
CA ASN A 287 6.59 -27.11 -39.80
C ASN A 287 7.77 -26.22 -39.43
N GLY A 288 7.78 -25.71 -38.20
CA GLY A 288 8.84 -24.87 -37.64
C GLY A 288 9.53 -25.57 -36.47
N SER A 289 8.81 -25.76 -35.37
CA SER A 289 9.30 -26.46 -34.18
C SER A 289 8.20 -27.31 -33.54
N LYS A 290 8.57 -28.24 -32.66
CA LYS A 290 7.61 -28.95 -31.80
C LYS A 290 8.18 -29.20 -30.41
N LYS A 291 7.30 -29.31 -29.44
CA LYS A 291 7.58 -29.75 -28.06
C LYS A 291 6.69 -30.92 -27.70
N GLU A 292 7.29 -31.97 -27.16
CA GLU A 292 6.60 -33.18 -26.69
C GLU A 292 6.78 -33.32 -25.18
N TYR A 293 5.71 -33.72 -24.48
CA TYR A 293 5.68 -33.81 -23.03
C TYR A 293 5.24 -35.20 -22.60
N LEU A 294 5.98 -35.79 -21.66
CA LEU A 294 5.63 -37.05 -21.01
C LEU A 294 5.40 -36.83 -19.52
N TYR A 295 4.42 -37.56 -19.00
CA TYR A 295 3.98 -37.45 -17.61
C TYR A 295 4.02 -38.82 -16.94
N ASP A 296 4.27 -38.83 -15.64
CA ASP A 296 4.06 -40.02 -14.81
C ASP A 296 2.57 -40.20 -14.45
N ALA A 297 2.26 -41.27 -13.71
CA ALA A 297 0.89 -41.58 -13.28
C ALA A 297 0.29 -40.54 -12.31
N ASN A 298 1.12 -39.71 -11.67
CA ASN A 298 0.70 -38.66 -10.74
C ASN A 298 0.52 -37.31 -11.45
N GLY A 299 0.74 -37.24 -12.78
CA GLY A 299 0.63 -36.02 -13.57
C GLY A 299 1.87 -35.13 -13.51
N ASN A 300 3.01 -35.61 -13.00
CA ASN A 300 4.25 -34.85 -13.01
C ASN A 300 4.91 -34.96 -14.39
N ASN A 301 5.37 -33.84 -14.97
CA ASN A 301 6.11 -33.85 -16.23
C ASN A 301 7.51 -34.43 -16.00
N ILE A 302 7.76 -35.63 -16.52
CA ILE A 302 9.03 -36.36 -16.37
C ILE A 302 9.99 -36.10 -17.53
N GLN A 303 9.47 -35.68 -18.69
CA GLN A 303 10.29 -35.34 -19.84
C GLN A 303 9.61 -34.27 -20.71
N MET A 304 10.42 -33.33 -21.21
CA MET A 304 10.06 -32.41 -22.28
C MET A 304 11.14 -32.47 -23.36
N SER A 305 10.75 -32.73 -24.60
CA SER A 305 11.67 -32.79 -25.75
C SER A 305 11.30 -31.71 -26.76
N GLU A 306 12.30 -30.98 -27.27
CA GLU A 306 12.13 -29.91 -28.24
C GLU A 306 12.86 -30.23 -29.55
N TYR A 307 12.24 -29.85 -30.66
CA TYR A 307 12.69 -30.16 -32.01
C TYR A 307 12.49 -28.96 -32.92
N ASN A 308 13.38 -28.78 -33.89
CA ASN A 308 13.20 -27.89 -35.03
C ASN A 308 13.00 -28.71 -36.30
N TYR A 309 12.23 -28.18 -37.24
CA TYR A 309 12.06 -28.78 -38.55
C TYR A 309 13.09 -28.22 -39.52
N HIS A 310 13.86 -29.11 -40.15
CA HIS A 310 14.91 -28.73 -41.10
C HIS A 310 15.09 -29.82 -42.15
N MET A 311 15.15 -29.44 -43.44
CA MET A 311 15.31 -30.38 -44.58
C MET A 311 14.33 -31.56 -44.53
N ASP A 312 13.05 -31.24 -44.33
CA ASP A 312 11.92 -32.19 -44.28
C ASP A 312 11.97 -33.23 -43.14
N VAL A 313 12.86 -33.05 -42.16
CA VAL A 313 12.98 -33.90 -40.97
C VAL A 313 12.91 -33.10 -39.67
N TRP A 314 12.43 -33.73 -38.60
CA TRP A 314 12.50 -33.19 -37.25
C TRP A 314 13.87 -33.47 -36.64
N VAL A 315 14.56 -32.42 -36.22
CA VAL A 315 15.87 -32.47 -35.59
C VAL A 315 15.73 -32.02 -34.14
N ASN A 316 16.26 -32.80 -33.21
CA ASN A 316 16.31 -32.48 -31.78
C ASN A 316 17.02 -31.14 -31.52
N THR A 317 16.63 -30.42 -30.46
CA THR A 317 17.31 -29.17 -30.03
C THR A 317 17.68 -29.22 -28.55
N SER A 318 16.72 -29.54 -27.68
CA SER A 318 16.94 -29.69 -26.25
C SER A 318 15.99 -30.73 -25.66
N LYS A 319 16.40 -31.30 -24.53
CA LYS A 319 15.59 -32.23 -23.75
C LYS A 319 15.74 -31.91 -22.27
N THR A 320 14.65 -31.97 -21.53
CA THR A 320 14.62 -31.88 -20.08
C THR A 320 14.06 -33.16 -19.51
N GLU A 321 14.68 -33.69 -18.47
CA GLU A 321 14.23 -34.88 -17.74
C GLU A 321 14.21 -34.59 -16.25
N SER A 322 13.10 -34.92 -15.59
CA SER A 322 12.90 -34.64 -14.17
C SER A 322 12.48 -35.91 -13.43
N THR A 323 13.00 -36.08 -12.21
CA THR A 323 12.58 -37.14 -11.28
C THR A 323 11.92 -36.52 -10.05
N PHE A 324 11.01 -37.28 -9.46
CA PHE A 324 10.21 -36.83 -8.34
C PHE A 324 10.30 -37.84 -7.19
N ASN A 325 10.29 -37.33 -5.97
CA ASN A 325 10.24 -38.16 -4.76
C ASN A 325 8.84 -38.77 -4.56
N SER A 326 8.67 -39.59 -3.52
CA SER A 326 7.39 -40.21 -3.14
C SER A 326 6.25 -39.21 -2.87
N ASP A 327 6.57 -37.94 -2.61
CA ASP A 327 5.63 -36.87 -2.31
C ASP A 327 5.37 -35.95 -3.53
N ASN A 328 5.75 -36.38 -4.73
CA ASN A 328 5.61 -35.64 -5.99
C ASN A 328 6.35 -34.30 -6.03
N LYS A 329 7.49 -34.20 -5.32
CA LYS A 329 8.40 -33.05 -5.39
C LYS A 329 9.61 -33.39 -6.25
N VAL A 330 10.03 -32.44 -7.09
CA VAL A 330 11.20 -32.61 -7.97
C VAL A 330 12.47 -32.85 -7.14
N GLU A 331 13.26 -33.87 -7.48
CA GLU A 331 14.54 -34.17 -6.84
C GLU A 331 15.72 -33.82 -7.75
N LEU A 332 15.56 -34.09 -9.04
CA LEU A 332 16.58 -33.88 -10.05
C LEU A 332 15.94 -33.35 -11.32
N THR A 333 16.62 -32.43 -11.99
CA THR A 333 16.29 -32.01 -13.36
C THR A 333 17.57 -31.94 -14.18
N ASN A 334 17.63 -32.73 -15.25
CA ASN A 334 18.71 -32.69 -16.22
C ASN A 334 18.23 -31.99 -17.49
N ILE A 335 19.07 -31.10 -18.02
CA ILE A 335 18.84 -30.35 -19.25
C ILE A 335 19.95 -30.70 -20.21
N TYR A 336 19.57 -31.11 -21.42
CA TYR A 336 20.43 -31.53 -22.51
C TYR A 336 20.23 -30.62 -23.72
N THR A 337 21.29 -30.43 -24.50
CA THR A 337 21.26 -29.80 -25.82
C THR A 337 21.64 -30.82 -26.89
N TRP A 338 21.09 -30.71 -28.08
CA TRP A 338 21.43 -31.58 -29.20
C TRP A 338 22.56 -30.98 -30.02
N SER A 339 23.62 -31.75 -30.23
CA SER A 339 24.75 -31.35 -31.07
C SER A 339 25.47 -32.58 -31.62
N ASN A 340 25.91 -32.53 -32.89
CA ASN A 340 26.65 -33.62 -33.55
C ASN A 340 25.97 -34.99 -33.42
N ASP A 341 24.66 -35.04 -33.70
CA ASP A 341 23.83 -36.26 -33.63
C ASP A 341 23.83 -36.97 -32.27
N SER A 342 24.03 -36.21 -31.19
CA SER A 342 24.02 -36.73 -29.82
C SER A 342 23.49 -35.70 -28.81
N TRP A 343 22.97 -36.21 -27.69
CA TRP A 343 22.60 -35.36 -26.55
C TRP A 343 23.84 -35.01 -25.74
N ILE A 344 24.07 -33.72 -25.56
CA ILE A 344 25.13 -33.14 -24.74
C ILE A 344 24.50 -32.58 -23.46
N ASN A 345 25.14 -32.80 -22.31
CA ASN A 345 24.73 -32.20 -21.05
C ASN A 345 24.80 -30.66 -21.15
N ASN A 346 23.85 -29.96 -20.54
CA ASN A 346 23.84 -28.50 -20.46
C ASN A 346 23.77 -28.00 -19.02
N GLN A 347 22.74 -28.42 -18.28
CA GLN A 347 22.51 -28.00 -16.90
C GLN A 347 21.94 -29.15 -16.07
N LYS A 348 22.31 -29.21 -14.80
CA LYS A 348 21.80 -30.18 -13.83
C LYS A 348 21.34 -29.43 -12.58
N GLU A 349 20.13 -29.69 -12.12
CA GLU A 349 19.56 -29.09 -10.93
C GLU A 349 19.16 -30.17 -9.93
N GLU A 350 19.62 -30.01 -8.69
CA GLU A 350 19.39 -30.95 -7.59
C GLU A 350 18.61 -30.24 -6.49
N TYR A 351 17.61 -30.92 -5.96
CA TYR A 351 16.66 -30.39 -4.99
C TYR A 351 16.66 -31.27 -3.74
N THR A 352 16.75 -30.65 -2.58
CA THR A 352 16.57 -31.33 -1.29
C THR A 352 15.54 -30.62 -0.45
N TYR A 353 14.90 -31.38 0.45
CA TYR A 353 13.82 -30.89 1.29
C TYR A 353 14.06 -31.29 2.74
N GLU A 354 13.85 -30.35 3.66
CA GLU A 354 14.05 -30.55 5.10
C GLU A 354 12.80 -30.13 5.89
N ASN A 355 12.72 -30.53 7.17
CA ASN A 355 11.67 -30.13 8.12
C ASN A 355 10.25 -30.37 7.61
N ASN A 356 9.91 -31.60 7.20
CA ASN A 356 8.62 -31.92 6.57
C ASN A 356 8.30 -30.99 5.38
N TYR A 357 9.29 -30.79 4.51
CA TYR A 357 9.20 -30.01 3.27
C TYR A 357 9.01 -28.50 3.48
N LEU A 358 9.21 -28.00 4.70
CA LEU A 358 9.19 -26.57 4.99
C LEU A 358 10.43 -25.85 4.49
N THR A 359 11.54 -26.55 4.28
CA THR A 359 12.73 -25.97 3.63
C THR A 359 13.01 -26.70 2.33
N LYS A 360 13.31 -25.95 1.28
CA LYS A 360 13.74 -26.43 -0.03
C LYS A 360 15.11 -25.83 -0.35
N HIS A 361 16.07 -26.67 -0.71
CA HIS A 361 17.34 -26.25 -1.26
C HIS A 361 17.42 -26.61 -2.74
N LYS A 362 18.04 -25.75 -3.53
CA LYS A 362 18.36 -25.99 -4.94
C LYS A 362 19.85 -25.76 -5.15
N ILE A 363 20.50 -26.68 -5.84
CA ILE A 363 21.83 -26.46 -6.42
C ILE A 363 21.76 -26.72 -7.92
N SER A 364 22.38 -25.84 -8.70
CA SER A 364 22.45 -25.93 -10.15
C SER A 364 23.90 -25.95 -10.60
N HIS A 365 24.18 -26.82 -11.56
CA HIS A 365 25.46 -26.97 -12.22
C HIS A 365 25.31 -26.75 -13.72
N LYS A 366 26.33 -26.14 -14.34
CA LYS A 366 26.44 -25.99 -15.80
C LYS A 366 27.53 -26.92 -16.32
N TRP A 367 27.28 -27.55 -17.46
CA TRP A 367 28.23 -28.46 -18.09
C TRP A 367 29.35 -27.69 -18.79
N ASP A 368 30.59 -28.04 -18.49
CA ASP A 368 31.75 -27.61 -19.25
C ASP A 368 32.05 -28.66 -20.33
N VAL A 369 31.71 -28.31 -21.57
CA VAL A 369 31.84 -29.22 -22.72
C VAL A 369 33.30 -29.58 -22.99
N ASP A 370 34.21 -28.61 -22.89
CA ASP A 370 35.62 -28.79 -23.26
C ASP A 370 36.34 -29.73 -22.29
N ASN A 371 35.97 -29.66 -21.01
CA ASN A 371 36.59 -30.46 -19.96
C ASN A 371 35.75 -31.67 -19.53
N SER A 372 34.52 -31.81 -20.04
CA SER A 372 33.58 -32.87 -19.69
C SER A 372 33.32 -33.00 -18.18
N VAL A 373 33.13 -31.86 -17.51
CA VAL A 373 32.87 -31.77 -16.06
C VAL A 373 31.71 -30.83 -15.74
N TRP A 374 30.99 -31.12 -14.67
CA TRP A 374 29.98 -30.21 -14.11
C TRP A 374 30.65 -29.12 -13.28
N LYS A 375 30.24 -27.86 -13.48
CA LYS A 375 30.68 -26.70 -12.69
C LYS A 375 29.50 -26.09 -11.95
N ASN A 376 29.72 -25.62 -10.73
CA ASN A 376 28.72 -24.86 -9.98
C ASN A 376 28.22 -23.65 -10.78
N TYR A 377 26.93 -23.35 -10.65
CA TYR A 377 26.31 -22.23 -11.35
C TYR A 377 25.46 -21.36 -10.44
N TYR A 378 24.49 -21.97 -9.74
CA TYR A 378 23.54 -21.27 -8.89
C TYR A 378 23.16 -22.13 -7.70
N LYS A 379 22.86 -21.53 -6.54
CA LYS A 379 22.20 -22.23 -5.44
C LYS A 379 21.22 -21.32 -4.72
N SER A 380 20.18 -21.90 -4.14
CA SER A 380 19.22 -21.18 -3.30
C SER A 380 18.68 -22.04 -2.17
N SER A 381 18.14 -21.37 -1.17
CA SER A 381 17.43 -21.95 -0.03
C SER A 381 16.16 -21.15 0.24
N GLU A 382 15.05 -21.85 0.41
CA GLU A 382 13.76 -21.24 0.71
C GLU A 382 13.13 -21.98 1.89
N SER A 383 12.63 -21.25 2.88
CA SER A 383 11.92 -21.80 4.02
C SER A 383 10.52 -21.24 4.13
N TYR A 384 9.60 -22.04 4.64
CA TYR A 384 8.18 -21.77 4.79
C TYR A 384 7.73 -22.09 6.21
N ASN A 385 6.72 -21.40 6.72
CA ASN A 385 6.03 -21.80 7.94
C ASN A 385 4.99 -22.90 7.66
N THR A 386 4.33 -23.41 8.70
CA THR A 386 3.30 -24.46 8.59
C THR A 386 2.07 -24.07 7.77
N TYR A 387 1.89 -22.79 7.46
CA TYR A 387 0.82 -22.27 6.61
C TYR A 387 1.25 -22.10 5.14
N GLY A 388 2.49 -22.47 4.79
CA GLY A 388 3.04 -22.32 3.43
C GLY A 388 3.51 -20.91 3.10
N LEU A 389 3.67 -20.02 4.09
CA LEU A 389 4.19 -18.67 3.88
C LEU A 389 5.72 -18.66 4.00
N GLY A 390 6.41 -18.08 3.01
CA GLY A 390 7.87 -18.06 2.97
C GLY A 390 8.51 -17.21 4.06
N THR A 391 9.25 -17.83 4.98
CA THR A 391 9.91 -17.23 6.15
C THR A 391 11.37 -16.89 5.93
N ALA A 392 12.06 -17.54 4.98
CA ALA A 392 13.42 -17.19 4.62
C ALA A 392 13.67 -17.49 3.15
N TYR A 393 14.52 -16.67 2.52
CA TYR A 393 15.01 -16.89 1.17
C TYR A 393 16.46 -16.42 1.10
N GLU A 394 17.32 -17.19 0.46
CA GLU A 394 18.64 -16.75 0.03
C GLU A 394 19.08 -17.41 -1.28
N ASP A 395 19.83 -16.67 -2.10
CA ASP A 395 20.42 -17.20 -3.32
C ASP A 395 21.84 -16.69 -3.62
N TYR A 396 22.54 -17.48 -4.43
CA TYR A 396 23.94 -17.28 -4.77
C TYR A 396 24.23 -17.67 -6.22
N TRP A 397 25.10 -16.90 -6.86
CA TRP A 397 25.70 -17.23 -8.15
C TRP A 397 27.14 -17.66 -7.95
N TRP A 398 27.60 -18.64 -8.72
CA TRP A 398 28.99 -19.07 -8.68
C TRP A 398 29.88 -18.04 -9.40
N ASN A 399 30.87 -17.48 -8.70
CA ASN A 399 31.90 -16.66 -9.32
C ASN A 399 33.03 -17.56 -9.83
N THR A 400 33.17 -17.66 -11.15
CA THR A 400 34.18 -18.51 -11.79
C THR A 400 35.60 -17.98 -11.68
N GLU A 401 35.81 -16.68 -11.54
CA GLU A 401 37.16 -16.10 -11.40
C GLU A 401 37.72 -16.36 -10.00
N GLN A 402 36.87 -16.17 -8.98
CA GLN A 402 37.26 -16.31 -7.58
C GLN A 402 37.02 -17.72 -7.02
N GLN A 403 36.28 -18.58 -7.74
CA GLN A 403 35.88 -19.93 -7.31
C GLN A 403 35.12 -19.92 -5.97
N VAL A 404 34.22 -18.95 -5.79
CA VAL A 404 33.40 -18.79 -4.58
C VAL A 404 31.94 -18.47 -4.95
N TRP A 405 31.02 -18.78 -4.03
CA TRP A 405 29.63 -18.34 -4.14
C TRP A 405 29.50 -16.85 -3.80
N LYS A 406 28.80 -16.09 -4.65
CA LYS A 406 28.47 -14.69 -4.44
C LYS A 406 26.96 -14.57 -4.19
N GLY A 407 26.58 -14.06 -3.02
CA GLY A 407 25.17 -13.82 -2.68
C GLY A 407 24.51 -12.78 -3.60
N ASN A 408 23.24 -12.97 -3.91
CA ASN A 408 22.46 -12.07 -4.76
C ASN A 408 21.22 -11.49 -4.06
N SER A 409 20.40 -12.32 -3.42
CA SER A 409 19.32 -11.86 -2.54
C SER A 409 19.22 -12.69 -1.28
N LYS A 410 18.87 -12.04 -0.16
CA LYS A 410 18.51 -12.69 1.10
C LYS A 410 17.49 -11.87 1.88
N ASN A 411 16.46 -12.53 2.40
CA ASN A 411 15.50 -11.93 3.32
C ASN A 411 14.92 -12.95 4.32
N GLU A 412 14.44 -12.46 5.45
CA GLU A 412 13.82 -13.23 6.54
C GLU A 412 12.49 -12.57 6.94
N ARG A 413 11.47 -13.37 7.26
CA ARG A 413 10.08 -12.92 7.50
C ARG A 413 9.39 -13.74 8.58
N ASP A 414 8.64 -13.04 9.45
CA ASP A 414 7.67 -13.63 10.38
C ASP A 414 6.26 -13.10 10.12
N TYR A 415 5.26 -13.91 10.46
CA TYR A 415 3.85 -13.63 10.16
C TYR A 415 2.93 -13.96 11.32
N TYR A 416 1.79 -13.26 11.39
CA TYR A 416 0.60 -13.75 12.08
C TYR A 416 0.00 -14.95 11.34
N ALA A 417 -0.86 -15.70 12.03
CA ALA A 417 -1.54 -16.86 11.45
C ALA A 417 -2.41 -16.52 10.23
N ASP A 418 -2.85 -15.27 10.08
CA ASP A 418 -3.63 -14.80 8.93
C ASP A 418 -2.78 -14.21 7.78
N GLY A 419 -1.45 -14.32 7.88
CA GLY A 419 -0.51 -13.92 6.83
C GLY A 419 -0.05 -12.48 6.87
N ARG A 420 -0.51 -11.65 7.82
CA ARG A 420 0.08 -10.32 8.03
C ARG A 420 1.52 -10.44 8.52
N THR A 421 2.43 -9.64 7.97
CA THR A 421 3.86 -9.66 8.32
C THR A 421 4.12 -8.95 9.65
N ILE A 422 4.80 -9.64 10.57
CA ILE A 422 5.28 -9.10 11.86
C ILE A 422 6.67 -8.50 11.69
N LEU A 423 7.55 -9.22 11.00
CA LEU A 423 8.95 -8.89 10.83
C LEU A 423 9.35 -9.12 9.38
N LEU A 424 10.11 -8.19 8.82
CA LEU A 424 10.84 -8.38 7.56
C LEU A 424 12.25 -7.83 7.75
N ILE A 425 13.24 -8.67 7.43
CA ILE A 425 14.65 -8.28 7.39
C ILE A 425 15.17 -8.54 5.98
N ASN A 426 15.75 -7.51 5.36
CA ASN A 426 16.46 -7.61 4.10
C ASN A 426 17.96 -7.49 4.34
N TYR A 427 18.74 -8.23 3.56
CA TYR A 427 20.19 -8.25 3.65
C TYR A 427 20.83 -7.79 2.34
N THR A 428 22.08 -7.37 2.41
CA THR A 428 22.93 -7.06 1.26
C THR A 428 24.21 -7.88 1.35
N TRP A 429 24.71 -8.34 0.20
CA TRP A 429 25.94 -9.13 0.15
C TRP A 429 27.17 -8.22 0.24
N ASP A 430 28.02 -8.42 1.23
CA ASP A 430 29.35 -7.82 1.30
C ASP A 430 30.35 -8.69 0.52
N ALA A 431 30.77 -8.21 -0.65
CA ALA A 431 31.71 -8.90 -1.50
C ALA A 431 33.14 -8.97 -0.94
N THR A 432 33.49 -8.15 0.06
CA THR A 432 34.82 -8.14 0.68
C THR A 432 34.95 -9.24 1.72
N THR A 433 33.93 -9.38 2.57
CA THR A 433 33.91 -10.37 3.66
C THR A 433 33.25 -11.69 3.24
N LEU A 434 32.56 -11.71 2.09
CA LEU A 434 31.76 -12.83 1.59
C LEU A 434 30.65 -13.24 2.57
N GLN A 435 29.99 -12.24 3.18
CA GLN A 435 28.92 -12.42 4.15
C GLN A 435 27.71 -11.54 3.84
N TRP A 436 26.54 -11.97 4.33
CA TRP A 436 25.34 -11.14 4.35
C TRP A 436 25.39 -10.15 5.50
N ILE A 437 25.17 -8.88 5.21
CA ILE A 437 24.99 -7.81 6.20
C ILE A 437 23.56 -7.26 6.12
N GLY A 438 23.08 -6.62 7.18
CA GLY A 438 21.74 -6.04 7.17
C GLY A 438 21.58 -4.96 6.09
N SER A 439 20.35 -4.70 5.68
CA SER A 439 19.99 -3.61 4.77
C SER A 439 18.84 -2.78 5.35
N SER A 440 17.68 -3.41 5.50
CA SER A 440 16.49 -2.81 6.11
C SER A 440 15.80 -3.81 7.02
N LYS A 441 15.17 -3.33 8.10
CA LYS A 441 14.34 -4.14 8.98
C LYS A 441 13.04 -3.40 9.32
N SER A 442 11.91 -4.08 9.23
CA SER A 442 10.61 -3.54 9.65
C SER A 442 9.94 -4.45 10.68
N VAL A 443 9.35 -3.86 11.70
CA VAL A 443 8.56 -4.56 12.73
C VAL A 443 7.16 -3.96 12.75
N SER A 444 6.14 -4.80 12.92
CA SER A 444 4.75 -4.37 12.93
C SER A 444 3.92 -5.19 13.90
N ASP A 445 3.01 -4.50 14.59
CA ASP A 445 1.94 -5.10 15.39
C ASP A 445 0.61 -4.45 15.04
N PHE A 446 -0.49 -5.18 15.26
CA PHE A 446 -1.83 -4.75 14.83
C PHE A 446 -2.85 -4.87 15.97
N HIS A 447 -3.63 -3.82 16.15
CA HIS A 447 -4.76 -3.80 17.08
C HIS A 447 -5.93 -4.64 16.55
N LYS A 448 -6.40 -4.36 15.33
CA LYS A 448 -7.55 -5.04 14.72
C LYS A 448 -7.53 -4.94 13.20
N GLY A 449 -7.58 -6.07 12.50
CA GLY A 449 -7.45 -6.11 11.04
C GLY A 449 -6.13 -5.45 10.59
N ASN A 450 -6.19 -4.51 9.66
CA ASN A 450 -4.99 -3.81 9.17
C ASN A 450 -4.65 -2.53 9.96
N ILE A 451 -5.25 -2.33 11.14
CA ILE A 451 -4.96 -1.18 12.01
C ILE A 451 -3.73 -1.49 12.85
N TYR A 452 -2.63 -0.77 12.62
CA TYR A 452 -1.38 -0.92 13.36
C TYR A 452 -1.52 -0.47 14.83
N SER A 453 -0.97 -1.26 15.76
CA SER A 453 -0.66 -0.85 17.14
C SER A 453 0.81 -0.41 17.29
N LEU A 454 1.70 -0.92 16.43
CA LEU A 454 3.11 -0.54 16.36
C LEU A 454 3.61 -0.60 14.92
N SER A 455 4.46 0.35 14.55
CA SER A 455 5.27 0.28 13.33
C SER A 455 6.68 0.76 13.63
N GLU A 456 7.69 -0.06 13.32
CA GLU A 456 9.10 0.30 13.42
C GLU A 456 9.82 0.04 12.11
N TYR A 457 10.72 0.95 11.74
CA TYR A 457 11.57 0.83 10.56
C TYR A 457 13.02 1.17 10.91
N TYR A 458 13.93 0.33 10.43
CA TYR A 458 15.37 0.42 10.67
C TYR A 458 16.13 0.29 9.35
N THR A 459 17.27 0.96 9.27
CA THR A 459 18.28 0.82 8.22
C THR A 459 19.59 0.34 8.82
N TRP A 460 20.39 -0.39 8.05
CA TRP A 460 21.70 -0.83 8.51
C TRP A 460 22.73 0.32 8.48
N ASP A 461 23.41 0.55 9.61
CA ASP A 461 24.57 1.43 9.68
C ASP A 461 25.84 0.64 9.36
N TYR A 462 26.42 0.91 8.19
CA TYR A 462 27.61 0.21 7.69
C TYR A 462 28.90 0.56 8.46
N ASN A 463 28.97 1.71 9.15
CA ASN A 463 30.16 2.10 9.90
C ASN A 463 30.19 1.44 11.28
N LEU A 464 29.03 1.32 11.90
CA LEU A 464 28.86 0.74 13.24
C LEU A 464 28.50 -0.75 13.20
N SER A 465 28.21 -1.30 12.01
CA SER A 465 27.75 -2.69 11.81
C SER A 465 26.57 -3.05 12.72
N THR A 466 25.58 -2.15 12.78
CA THR A 466 24.40 -2.29 13.62
C THR A 466 23.17 -1.67 12.97
N TRP A 467 21.98 -1.97 13.48
CA TRP A 467 20.73 -1.36 13.03
C TRP A 467 20.56 0.05 13.61
N SER A 468 20.16 0.99 12.75
CA SER A 468 19.78 2.35 13.11
C SER A 468 18.29 2.56 12.83
N GLY A 469 17.55 3.11 13.80
CA GLY A 469 16.12 3.39 13.65
C GLY A 469 15.86 4.59 12.74
N MET A 470 14.83 4.50 11.92
CA MET A 470 14.40 5.57 11.00
C MET A 470 13.01 6.12 11.35
N MET A 471 12.08 5.24 11.70
CA MET A 471 10.74 5.61 12.16
C MET A 471 10.25 4.60 13.20
N LYS A 472 9.65 5.08 14.28
CA LYS A 472 8.86 4.26 15.18
C LYS A 472 7.60 5.02 15.61
N VAL A 473 6.45 4.37 15.50
CA VAL A 473 5.15 4.90 15.91
C VAL A 473 4.39 3.86 16.72
N GLU A 474 3.90 4.27 17.88
CA GLU A 474 3.00 3.48 18.74
C GLU A 474 1.60 4.10 18.76
N PHE A 475 0.57 3.25 18.72
CA PHE A 475 -0.83 3.68 18.66
C PHE A 475 -1.61 3.15 19.86
N GLN A 476 -2.36 4.05 20.50
CA GLN A 476 -3.32 3.72 21.55
C GLN A 476 -4.74 3.99 21.04
N PHE A 477 -5.69 3.21 21.56
CA PHE A 477 -7.07 3.22 21.10
C PHE A 477 -8.04 3.46 22.25
N ASN A 478 -9.13 4.17 21.97
CA ASN A 478 -10.27 4.29 22.87
C ASN A 478 -11.17 3.03 22.82
N SER A 479 -12.23 3.00 23.62
CA SER A 479 -13.20 1.90 23.67
C SER A 479 -13.99 1.65 22.37
N TYR A 480 -13.88 2.55 21.37
CA TYR A 480 -14.54 2.47 20.07
C TYR A 480 -13.57 2.07 18.92
N ASP A 481 -12.39 1.56 19.25
CA ASP A 481 -11.30 1.24 18.31
C ASP A 481 -10.81 2.45 17.49
N GLN A 482 -10.95 3.68 18.02
CA GLN A 482 -10.42 4.90 17.41
C GLN A 482 -9.12 5.31 18.10
N TYR A 483 -8.20 5.95 17.38
CA TYR A 483 -6.94 6.45 17.96
C TYR A 483 -7.23 7.40 19.12
N SER A 484 -6.73 7.09 20.31
CA SER A 484 -6.75 7.99 21.47
C SER A 484 -5.45 8.78 21.60
N THR A 485 -4.33 8.11 21.31
CA THR A 485 -2.99 8.69 21.41
C THR A 485 -2.07 8.04 20.38
N THR A 486 -1.17 8.81 19.78
CA THR A 486 -0.05 8.26 19.00
C THR A 486 1.27 8.82 19.51
N PHE A 487 2.31 8.00 19.54
CA PHE A 487 3.65 8.36 19.97
C PHE A 487 4.64 8.12 18.85
N ASP A 488 5.29 9.18 18.40
CA ASP A 488 6.35 9.11 17.42
C ASP A 488 7.69 9.21 18.14
N TYR A 489 8.64 8.40 17.69
CA TYR A 489 9.98 8.32 18.25
C TYR A 489 11.03 8.67 17.20
N LYS A 490 12.08 9.33 17.66
CA LYS A 490 13.30 9.61 16.88
C LYS A 490 14.41 8.68 17.34
N TRP A 491 15.28 8.26 16.43
CA TRP A 491 16.45 7.48 16.80
C TRP A 491 17.59 8.41 17.24
N ALA A 492 18.04 8.29 18.49
CA ALA A 492 19.13 9.10 19.04
C ALA A 492 19.96 8.26 20.01
N ALA A 493 21.30 8.41 19.96
CA ALA A 493 22.24 7.66 20.83
C ALA A 493 21.94 6.14 20.88
N ASN A 494 21.70 5.54 19.70
CA ASN A 494 21.44 4.11 19.50
C ASN A 494 20.21 3.55 20.25
N HIS A 495 19.20 4.37 20.51
CA HIS A 495 17.91 3.92 21.02
C HIS A 495 16.77 4.82 20.50
N TRP A 496 15.52 4.34 20.65
CA TRP A 496 14.34 5.15 20.38
C TRP A 496 14.12 6.15 21.52
N ALA A 497 14.22 7.43 21.20
CA ALA A 497 13.89 8.53 22.08
C ALA A 497 12.49 9.09 21.69
N PRO A 498 11.66 9.47 22.67
CA PRO A 498 10.39 10.14 22.38
C PRO A 498 10.57 11.40 21.52
N PHE A 499 9.61 11.69 20.64
CA PHE A 499 9.68 12.86 19.77
C PHE A 499 8.37 13.65 19.71
N LEU A 500 7.29 13.04 19.22
CA LEU A 500 5.97 13.68 19.17
C LEU A 500 4.93 12.81 19.85
N ARG A 501 3.95 13.46 20.47
CA ARG A 501 2.74 12.83 20.96
C ARG A 501 1.54 13.53 20.35
N TYR A 502 0.60 12.76 19.82
CA TYR A 502 -0.70 13.28 19.43
C TYR A 502 -1.77 12.74 20.36
N THR A 503 -2.64 13.60 20.88
CA THR A 503 -3.80 13.20 21.70
C THR A 503 -5.09 13.63 21.00
N TYR A 504 -6.02 12.69 20.87
CA TYR A 504 -7.24 12.83 20.09
C TYR A 504 -8.44 12.93 21.03
N TYR A 505 -9.20 14.01 20.92
CA TYR A 505 -10.35 14.30 21.77
C TYR A 505 -11.64 14.18 20.99
N TYR A 506 -12.56 13.35 21.46
CA TYR A 506 -13.82 13.05 20.78
C TYR A 506 -15.03 13.56 21.57
N GLU A 507 -16.09 13.91 20.87
CA GLU A 507 -17.35 14.39 21.45
C GLU A 507 -17.91 13.41 22.49
N GLY A 508 -18.30 13.93 23.65
CA GLY A 508 -18.98 13.15 24.71
C GLY A 508 -18.11 12.11 25.43
N ILE A 509 -16.86 11.90 25.00
CA ILE A 509 -15.89 11.06 25.70
C ILE A 509 -15.02 11.97 26.59
N GLY A 510 -15.31 11.97 27.90
CA GLY A 510 -14.28 12.29 28.88
C GLY A 510 -13.20 11.21 28.81
N THR A 511 -11.93 11.59 28.75
CA THR A 511 -10.79 10.68 28.58
C THR A 511 -10.64 9.73 29.77
N ASP A 512 -11.43 8.66 29.81
CA ASP A 512 -11.14 7.50 30.65
C ASP A 512 -10.05 6.69 29.94
N ILE A 513 -8.81 7.08 30.22
CA ILE A 513 -7.65 6.25 29.97
C ILE A 513 -7.81 5.02 30.87
N ASN A 514 -7.79 3.83 30.28
CA ASN A 514 -7.56 2.58 31.01
C ASN A 514 -6.16 2.62 31.64
N THR A 515 -6.05 3.23 32.80
CA THR A 515 -4.97 3.01 33.75
C THR A 515 -5.59 2.48 35.04
N ALA A 516 -5.06 1.35 35.50
CA ALA A 516 -5.44 0.60 36.69
C ALA A 516 -6.23 1.41 37.74
N HIS A 517 -7.44 0.93 38.06
CA HIS A 517 -8.34 1.39 39.13
C HIS A 517 -7.70 2.32 40.17
N GLU A 518 -7.70 3.62 39.90
CA GLU A 518 -7.69 4.64 40.94
C GLU A 518 -9.14 4.86 41.39
N PRO A 519 -9.39 5.07 42.69
CA PRO A 519 -10.75 5.26 43.19
C PRO A 519 -11.39 6.49 42.54
N VAL A 520 -12.50 6.28 41.83
CA VAL A 520 -13.31 7.35 41.26
C VAL A 520 -13.75 8.29 42.38
N ILE A 521 -13.33 9.55 42.32
CA ILE A 521 -13.74 10.57 43.29
C ILE A 521 -15.20 10.92 43.03
N GLN A 522 -16.04 10.70 44.04
CA GLN A 522 -17.46 10.98 43.98
C GLN A 522 -17.79 12.17 44.87
N VAL A 523 -18.50 13.16 44.31
CA VAL A 523 -19.04 14.29 45.07
C VAL A 523 -20.56 14.26 45.04
N TYR A 524 -21.18 14.15 46.22
CA TYR A 524 -22.64 14.02 46.33
C TYR A 524 -23.17 14.67 47.62
N PRO A 525 -24.44 15.12 47.66
CA PRO A 525 -25.35 15.20 46.52
C PRO A 525 -24.89 16.26 45.50
N ASN A 526 -25.13 15.99 44.22
CA ASN A 526 -24.95 16.94 43.13
C ASN A 526 -26.14 16.78 42.18
N PRO A 527 -27.12 17.69 42.19
CA PRO A 527 -27.09 19.03 42.79
C PRO A 527 -27.08 19.08 44.33
N ALA A 528 -26.45 20.09 44.93
CA ALA A 528 -26.29 20.27 46.37
C ALA A 528 -27.05 21.50 46.89
N SER A 529 -27.76 21.38 48.02
CA SER A 529 -28.54 22.49 48.62
C SER A 529 -27.98 23.00 49.96
N SER A 530 -27.12 22.23 50.64
CA SER A 530 -26.61 22.60 51.97
C SER A 530 -25.17 22.13 52.19
N PHE A 531 -24.87 20.88 51.83
CA PHE A 531 -23.55 20.29 51.98
C PHE A 531 -23.23 19.34 50.81
N ILE A 532 -21.95 19.07 50.62
CA ILE A 532 -21.43 18.00 49.76
C ILE A 532 -20.53 17.05 50.55
N SER A 533 -20.43 15.81 50.11
CA SER A 533 -19.51 14.78 50.59
C SER A 533 -18.56 14.39 49.47
N ILE A 534 -17.30 14.16 49.78
CA ILE A 534 -16.29 13.64 48.85
C ILE A 534 -15.92 12.22 49.28
N LYS A 535 -16.08 11.25 48.39
CA LYS A 535 -15.63 9.84 48.54
C LYS A 535 -14.58 9.52 47.48
N GLY A 536 -13.79 8.47 47.72
CA GLY A 536 -12.75 8.02 46.79
C GLY A 536 -11.38 8.65 47.03
N ILE A 537 -11.16 9.28 48.18
CA ILE A 537 -9.87 9.88 48.58
C ILE A 537 -9.42 9.22 49.89
N ASP A 538 -8.16 8.78 49.95
CA ASP A 538 -7.53 8.36 51.20
C ASP A 538 -7.20 9.61 52.05
N ASN A 539 -7.83 9.72 53.22
CA ASN A 539 -7.73 10.89 54.12
C ASN A 539 -6.53 10.81 55.08
N SER A 540 -5.52 9.99 54.77
CA SER A 540 -4.28 9.87 55.53
C SER A 540 -3.34 11.09 55.40
N GLN A 541 -3.61 11.99 54.43
CA GLN A 541 -2.85 13.21 54.13
C GLN A 541 -3.79 14.45 54.02
N PRO A 542 -3.28 15.68 54.14
CA PRO A 542 -4.10 16.89 54.02
C PRO A 542 -4.70 17.05 52.62
N VAL A 543 -6.01 17.29 52.56
CA VAL A 543 -6.77 17.55 51.33
C VAL A 543 -7.06 19.04 51.22
N ALA A 544 -6.64 19.66 50.13
CA ALA A 544 -6.95 21.06 49.83
C ALA A 544 -8.12 21.15 48.84
N LEU A 545 -9.07 22.03 49.13
CA LEU A 545 -10.29 22.20 48.35
C LEU A 545 -10.45 23.64 47.91
N GLU A 546 -10.80 23.84 46.64
CA GLU A 546 -11.08 25.15 46.06
C GLU A 546 -12.34 25.09 45.20
N LEU A 547 -13.30 25.98 45.48
CA LEU A 547 -14.55 26.10 44.74
C LEU A 547 -14.46 27.30 43.80
N ILE A 548 -14.63 27.08 42.50
CA ILE A 548 -14.49 28.10 41.45
C ILE A 548 -15.86 28.36 40.84
N ASN A 549 -16.36 29.60 40.98
CA ASN A 549 -17.62 29.99 40.37
C ASN A 549 -17.45 30.24 38.87
N LEU A 550 -18.15 29.47 38.03
CA LEU A 550 -18.05 29.57 36.57
C LEU A 550 -18.79 30.77 35.96
N SER A 551 -19.63 31.46 36.74
CA SER A 551 -20.41 32.63 36.28
C SER A 551 -19.82 33.98 36.71
N GLY A 552 -18.70 33.99 37.46
CA GLY A 552 -18.12 35.23 38.00
C GLY A 552 -16.63 35.19 38.39
N GLY A 553 -15.92 34.09 38.12
CA GLY A 553 -14.45 34.03 38.23
C GLY A 553 -13.86 34.04 39.65
N THR A 554 -14.68 34.08 40.70
CA THR A 554 -14.21 34.06 42.10
C THR A 554 -13.85 32.63 42.53
N SER A 555 -12.64 32.45 43.09
CA SER A 555 -12.22 31.19 43.72
C SER A 555 -12.27 31.29 45.26
N ILE A 556 -12.77 30.23 45.89
CA ILE A 556 -12.99 30.15 47.34
C ILE A 556 -12.30 28.90 47.87
N ARG A 557 -11.32 29.07 48.77
CA ARG A 557 -10.69 27.93 49.46
C ARG A 557 -11.59 27.40 50.57
N LEU A 558 -11.82 26.10 50.60
CA LEU A 558 -12.60 25.41 51.62
C LEU A 558 -11.67 24.71 52.61
N GLN A 559 -11.96 24.82 53.91
CA GLN A 559 -11.23 24.12 54.98
C GLN A 559 -12.20 23.26 55.81
N PRO A 560 -12.68 22.11 55.27
CA PRO A 560 -13.63 21.29 56.00
C PRO A 560 -12.94 20.45 57.10
N ASN A 561 -13.63 20.29 58.23
CA ASN A 561 -13.19 19.40 59.31
C ASN A 561 -13.31 17.90 58.95
N LYS A 562 -14.21 17.55 58.01
CA LYS A 562 -14.43 16.19 57.49
C LYS A 562 -14.91 16.26 56.03
N LEU A 563 -14.45 15.37 55.17
CA LEU A 563 -14.88 15.31 53.76
C LEU A 563 -16.32 14.78 53.56
N SER A 564 -16.94 14.21 54.59
CA SER A 564 -18.32 13.72 54.54
C SER A 564 -19.38 14.81 54.81
N ASN A 565 -18.96 16.05 55.08
CA ASN A 565 -19.89 17.15 55.34
C ASN A 565 -19.23 18.51 55.12
N ILE A 566 -19.14 18.93 53.86
CA ILE A 566 -18.54 20.20 53.43
C ILE A 566 -19.69 21.20 53.19
N PRO A 567 -19.82 22.27 53.98
CA PRO A 567 -20.89 23.25 53.81
C PRO A 567 -20.74 24.02 52.50
N VAL A 568 -21.80 24.01 51.68
CA VAL A 568 -21.86 24.76 50.42
C VAL A 568 -23.12 25.63 50.27
N GLY A 569 -24.13 25.44 51.13
CA GLY A 569 -25.41 26.17 51.04
C GLY A 569 -25.32 27.67 51.30
N GLN A 570 -24.19 28.16 51.80
CA GLN A 570 -23.92 29.59 51.99
C GLN A 570 -23.47 30.31 50.70
N TYR A 571 -23.14 29.57 49.64
CA TYR A 571 -22.70 30.13 48.37
C TYR A 571 -23.88 30.36 47.42
N ALA A 572 -23.73 31.29 46.48
CA ALA A 572 -24.76 31.61 45.51
C ALA A 572 -25.16 30.37 44.69
N LYS A 573 -26.43 30.31 44.28
CA LYS A 573 -26.92 29.24 43.40
C LYS A 573 -26.23 29.36 42.04
N GLY A 574 -25.72 28.26 41.51
CA GLY A 574 -24.95 28.28 40.26
C GLY A 574 -24.06 27.06 40.06
N LEU A 575 -23.37 27.03 38.92
CA LEU A 575 -22.43 25.97 38.56
C LEU A 575 -21.01 26.31 39.03
N TYR A 576 -20.38 25.37 39.71
CA TYR A 576 -19.04 25.49 40.27
C TYR A 576 -18.13 24.36 39.78
N LEU A 577 -16.82 24.66 39.65
CA LEU A 577 -15.76 23.66 39.60
C LEU A 577 -15.17 23.49 41.00
N LEU A 578 -15.29 22.31 41.58
CA LEU A 578 -14.56 21.94 42.79
C LEU A 578 -13.22 21.32 42.39
N LYS A 579 -12.13 22.00 42.70
CA LYS A 579 -10.76 21.50 42.60
C LYS A 579 -10.36 20.84 43.92
N ILE A 580 -9.86 19.61 43.84
CA ILE A 580 -9.50 18.78 44.97
C ILE A 580 -8.04 18.38 44.82
N THR A 581 -7.17 18.81 45.72
CA THR A 581 -5.75 18.46 45.70
C THR A 581 -5.44 17.54 46.88
N TYR A 582 -4.94 16.34 46.58
CA TYR A 582 -4.62 15.27 47.54
C TYR A 582 -3.43 14.46 47.01
N ASN A 583 -2.51 14.01 47.88
CA ASN A 583 -1.34 13.19 47.50
C ASN A 583 -0.54 13.72 46.27
N ASN A 584 -0.34 15.05 46.18
CA ASN A 584 0.25 15.76 45.02
C ASN A 584 -0.49 15.57 43.68
N LYS A 585 -1.68 14.97 43.68
CA LYS A 585 -2.61 14.87 42.56
C LYS A 585 -3.68 15.96 42.67
N THR A 586 -4.25 16.35 41.54
CA THR A 586 -5.39 17.28 41.47
C THR A 586 -6.53 16.64 40.68
N ALA A 587 -7.72 16.63 41.26
CA ALA A 587 -8.96 16.23 40.61
C ALA A 587 -9.93 17.41 40.53
N THR A 588 -10.84 17.40 39.56
CA THR A 588 -11.87 18.43 39.44
C THR A 588 -13.25 17.80 39.27
N GLN A 589 -14.26 18.36 39.93
CA GLN A 589 -15.65 17.92 39.84
C GLN A 589 -16.59 19.12 39.62
N LYS A 590 -17.51 19.01 38.66
CA LYS A 590 -18.58 20.00 38.49
C LYS A 590 -19.64 19.81 39.57
N ILE A 591 -20.05 20.89 40.23
CA ILE A 591 -21.08 20.89 41.27
C ILE A 591 -22.12 21.96 40.95
N LEU A 592 -23.40 21.60 41.02
CA LEU A 592 -24.51 22.54 40.94
C LEU A 592 -25.02 22.83 42.36
N ILE A 593 -24.96 24.09 42.79
CA ILE A 593 -25.54 24.55 44.07
C ILE A 593 -26.95 25.12 43.80
N GLN A 594 -27.97 24.60 44.49
CA GLN A 594 -29.40 24.93 44.30
C GLN A 594 -30.09 25.54 45.50
#